data_AF-A0A7X7HEY1-F1
#
_entry.id   AF-A0A7X7HEY1-F1
#
_cell.length_a   1.000
_cell.length_b   1.000
_cell.length_c   1.000
_cell.angle_alpha   90.00
_cell.angle_beta   90.00
_cell.angle_gamma   90.00
#
_symmetry.space_group_name_H-M   'P 1'
#
loop_
_entity.id
_entity.type
_entity.pdbx_description
1 polymer ?
#
loop_
_entity_poly.entity_id
_entity_poly.type
_entity_poly.pdbx_seq_one_letter_code
_entity_poly.pdbx_strand_id
1 'polypeptide(L)'
;KADAHCAVVAAASVIAKVYRDQLMCELEDPGYGFASHKGHGAAAHLDALREMGPCEHHRRSWRLPGVEAPVPGEAIAPEVAVEPPSPMVPATAGSRPVA
;
A
#
# COMPACT_ATOMS: atom_id res chain seq x y z
N LYS A 1 10.38 13.47 24.36
CA LYS A 1 11.04 12.16 24.11
C LYS A 1 10.92 11.33 25.38
N ALA A 2 9.76 10.71 25.61
CA ALA A 2 9.42 10.09 26.89
C ALA A 2 9.96 8.65 27.01
N ASP A 3 10.12 7.99 25.87
CA ASP A 3 10.79 6.71 25.66
C ASP A 3 12.23 6.67 26.23
N ALA A 4 12.93 7.80 26.22
CA ALA A 4 14.28 7.91 26.79
C ALA A 4 14.33 7.89 28.32
N HIS A 5 13.21 8.14 29.00
CA HIS A 5 13.17 8.38 30.44
C HIS A 5 12.18 7.47 31.20
N CYS A 6 11.34 6.71 30.49
CA CYS A 6 10.35 5.83 31.10
C CYS A 6 10.37 4.44 30.44
N ALA A 7 10.68 3.41 31.23
CA ALA A 7 10.79 2.03 30.76
C ALA A 7 9.50 1.48 30.14
N VAL A 8 8.33 1.85 30.71
CA VAL A 8 7.02 1.43 30.18
C VAL A 8 6.77 2.04 28.80
N VAL A 9 7.10 3.32 28.62
CA VAL A 9 6.96 4.01 27.32
C VAL A 9 7.97 3.47 26.30
N ALA A 10 9.19 3.13 26.74
CA ALA A 10 10.18 2.49 25.89
C ALA A 10 9.68 1.12 25.38
N ALA A 11 9.19 0.28 26.28
CA ALA A 11 8.64 -1.04 25.94
C ALA A 11 7.46 -0.93 24.96
N ALA A 12 6.51 -0.01 25.21
CA ALA A 12 5.40 0.25 24.31
C ALA A 12 5.87 0.70 22.91
N SER A 13 6.90 1.54 22.86
CA SER A 13 7.47 2.05 21.60
C SER A 13 8.14 0.93 20.78
N VAL A 14 8.84 0.00 21.44
CA VAL A 14 9.45 -1.16 20.79
C VAL A 14 8.37 -2.09 20.21
N ILE A 15 7.33 -2.41 20.99
CA ILE A 15 6.22 -3.25 20.53
C ILE A 15 5.54 -2.61 19.32
N ALA A 16 5.23 -1.31 19.40
CA ALA A 16 4.60 -0.59 18.31
C ALA A 16 5.45 -0.60 17.02
N LYS A 17 6.77 -0.45 17.13
CA LYS A 17 7.68 -0.50 15.98
C LYS A 17 7.73 -1.87 15.33
N VAL A 18 7.92 -2.92 16.13
CA VAL A 18 8.02 -4.30 15.60
C VAL A 18 6.72 -4.69 14.91
N TYR A 19 5.59 -4.41 15.54
CA TYR A 19 4.28 -4.71 14.96
C TYR A 19 4.04 -3.94 13.66
N ARG A 20 4.33 -2.63 13.62
CA ARG A 20 4.21 -1.83 12.40
C ARG A 20 5.10 -2.37 11.28
N ASP A 21 6.32 -2.76 11.60
CA ASP A 21 7.25 -3.26 10.60
C ASP A 21 6.79 -4.58 9.98
N GLN A 22 6.22 -5.47 10.80
CA GLN A 22 5.61 -6.72 10.33
C GLN A 22 4.44 -6.43 9.39
N LEU A 23 3.51 -5.54 9.78
CA LEU A 23 2.39 -5.16 8.93
C LEU A 23 2.83 -4.59 7.58
N MET A 24 3.89 -3.79 7.54
CA MET A 24 4.41 -3.22 6.29
C MET A 24 5.14 -4.26 5.42
N CYS A 25 5.65 -5.35 6.01
CA CYS A 25 6.22 -6.47 5.26
C CYS A 25 5.15 -7.41 4.71
N GLU A 26 4.03 -7.56 5.41
CA GLU A 26 2.88 -8.39 5.02
C GLU A 26 1.93 -7.67 4.05
N LEU A 27 2.09 -6.36 3.89
CA LEU A 27 1.26 -5.54 3.03
C LEU A 27 1.38 -5.99 1.58
N GLU A 28 0.24 -6.11 0.89
CA GLU A 28 0.23 -6.31 -0.55
C GLU A 28 0.83 -5.08 -1.23
N ASP A 29 1.88 -5.30 -2.00
CA ASP A 29 2.70 -4.24 -2.55
C ASP A 29 2.64 -4.24 -4.08
N PRO A 30 1.95 -3.25 -4.70
CA PRO A 30 1.93 -3.09 -6.15
C PRO A 30 3.29 -2.80 -6.79
N GLY A 31 4.35 -2.55 -6.00
CA GLY A 31 5.70 -2.25 -6.48
C GLY A 31 6.35 -1.03 -5.81
N TYR A 32 5.78 -0.52 -4.72
CA TYR A 32 6.28 0.64 -3.98
C TYR A 32 7.44 0.31 -3.04
N GLY A 33 7.66 -0.96 -2.70
CA GLY A 33 8.75 -1.45 -1.85
C GLY A 33 8.47 -1.36 -0.34
N PHE A 34 7.20 -1.42 0.10
CA PHE A 34 6.80 -1.20 1.50
C PHE A 34 7.54 -2.11 2.49
N ALA A 35 7.81 -3.35 2.10
CA ALA A 35 8.57 -4.30 2.91
C ALA A 35 10.02 -3.87 3.19
N SER A 36 10.60 -2.97 2.40
CA SER A 36 11.95 -2.44 2.64
C SER A 36 11.91 -1.20 3.54
N HIS A 37 11.28 -0.13 3.06
CA HIS A 37 11.35 1.20 3.68
C HIS A 37 10.17 1.53 4.61
N LYS A 38 9.20 0.63 4.80
CA LYS A 38 8.10 0.75 5.77
C LYS A 38 7.20 1.99 5.56
N GLY A 39 7.08 2.41 4.30
CA GLY A 39 6.35 3.61 3.90
C GLY A 39 7.11 4.93 4.12
N HIS A 40 8.39 4.91 4.48
CA HIS A 40 9.23 6.12 4.44
C HIS A 40 9.59 6.50 3.00
N GLY A 41 9.81 7.79 2.74
CA GLY A 41 10.11 8.34 1.41
C GLY A 41 11.52 8.00 0.90
N ALA A 42 11.78 6.71 0.69
CA ALA A 42 12.98 6.23 0.00
C ALA A 42 12.93 6.61 -1.48
N ALA A 43 14.09 6.72 -2.15
CA ALA A 43 14.16 7.08 -3.57
C ALA A 43 13.27 6.17 -4.44
N ALA A 44 13.41 4.85 -4.29
CA ALA A 44 12.59 3.86 -5.00
C ALA A 44 11.08 4.03 -4.75
N HIS A 45 10.69 4.44 -3.54
CA HIS A 45 9.28 4.68 -3.22
C HIS A 45 8.74 5.93 -3.92
N LEU A 46 9.56 6.99 -4.00
CA LEU A 46 9.21 8.21 -4.70
C LEU A 46 9.14 7.99 -6.22
N ASP A 47 10.02 7.16 -6.76
CA ASP A 47 10.02 6.79 -8.18
C ASP A 47 8.74 6.00 -8.51
N ALA A 48 8.40 4.99 -7.70
CA ALA A 48 7.14 4.25 -7.80
C ALA A 48 5.91 5.15 -7.66
N LEU A 49 5.94 6.15 -6.76
CA LEU A 49 4.88 7.16 -6.61
C LEU A 49 4.70 8.05 -7.84
N ARG A 50 5.79 8.37 -8.57
CA ARG A 50 5.72 9.15 -9.81
C ARG A 50 5.17 8.32 -10.97
N GLU A 51 5.52 7.04 -11.03
CA GLU A 51 5.11 6.14 -12.11
C GLU A 51 3.68 5.64 -11.95
N MET A 52 3.31 5.21 -10.74
CA MET A 52 2.01 4.56 -10.46
C MET A 52 1.01 5.46 -9.73
N GLY A 53 1.43 6.63 -9.24
CA GLY A 53 0.60 7.49 -8.39
C GLY A 53 0.47 6.98 -6.95
N PRO A 54 -0.43 7.54 -6.12
CA PRO A 54 -0.63 7.08 -4.75
C PRO A 54 -1.66 5.94 -4.65
N CYS A 55 -1.27 4.80 -4.07
CA CYS A 55 -2.21 3.74 -3.66
C CYS A 55 -3.01 4.06 -2.38
N GLU A 56 -3.93 3.17 -1.99
CA GLU A 56 -4.79 3.32 -0.80
C GLU A 56 -4.04 3.43 0.53
N HIS A 57 -2.85 2.84 0.62
CA HIS A 57 -2.02 2.88 1.83
C HIS A 57 -1.28 4.22 2.01
N HIS A 58 -1.31 5.09 0.99
CA HIS A 58 -0.70 6.41 1.09
C HIS A 58 -1.60 7.40 1.83
N ARG A 59 -0.97 8.16 2.72
CA ARG A 59 -1.65 9.24 3.45
C ARG A 59 -1.80 10.44 2.54
N ARG A 60 -2.96 10.59 1.91
CA ARG A 60 -3.28 11.70 0.98
C ARG A 60 -3.26 13.10 1.62
N SER A 61 -3.33 13.19 2.94
CA SER A 61 -3.15 14.45 3.67
C SER A 61 -1.69 14.90 3.76
N TRP A 62 -0.74 14.03 3.39
CA TRP A 62 0.68 14.38 3.34
C TRP A 62 1.02 14.97 1.97
N ARG A 63 2.08 15.77 1.93
CA ARG A 63 2.68 16.19 0.65
C ARG A 63 3.41 14.97 0.07
N LEU A 64 2.82 14.35 -0.95
CA LEU A 64 3.41 13.22 -1.68
C LEU A 64 4.23 13.76 -2.87
N PRO A 65 5.57 13.67 -2.83
CA PRO A 65 6.40 14.16 -3.93
C PRO A 65 6.11 13.35 -5.19
N GLY A 66 5.88 14.02 -6.32
CA GLY A 66 5.54 13.37 -7.59
C GLY A 66 4.04 13.21 -7.86
N VAL A 67 3.18 13.51 -6.88
CA VAL A 67 1.73 13.59 -7.05
C VAL A 67 1.33 15.06 -6.91
N GLU A 68 1.54 15.85 -7.97
CA GLU A 68 1.07 17.23 -7.97
C GLU A 68 -0.46 17.26 -8.04
N ALA A 69 -1.10 18.10 -7.22
CA ALA A 69 -2.51 18.42 -7.41
C ALA A 69 -2.68 19.05 -8.80
N PRO A 70 -3.77 18.77 -9.53
CA PRO A 70 -4.02 19.44 -10.80
C PRO A 70 -3.97 20.96 -10.61
N VAL A 71 -3.31 21.63 -11.54
CA VAL A 71 -3.35 23.08 -11.65
C VAL A 71 -4.83 23.56 -11.68
N PRO A 72 -5.21 24.62 -10.93
CA PRO A 72 -6.58 25.11 -10.97
C PRO A 72 -6.93 25.59 -12.39
N GLY A 73 -7.74 24.81 -13.11
CA GLY A 73 -8.13 25.09 -14.50
C GLY A 73 -8.09 23.88 -15.44
N GLU A 74 -7.43 22.79 -15.05
CA GLU A 74 -7.38 21.57 -15.86
C GLU A 74 -8.31 20.52 -15.23
N ALA A 75 -9.49 20.34 -15.84
CA ALA A 75 -10.45 19.34 -15.39
C ALA A 75 -9.86 17.93 -15.56
N ILE A 76 -9.51 17.26 -14.46
CA ILE A 76 -9.27 15.83 -14.50
C ILE A 76 -10.63 15.14 -14.58
N ALA A 77 -10.92 14.48 -15.69
CA ALA A 77 -12.07 13.59 -15.80
C ALA A 77 -11.96 12.48 -14.74
N PRO A 78 -13.03 12.16 -13.98
CA PRO A 78 -13.01 10.99 -13.12
C PRO A 78 -13.34 9.77 -13.98
N GLU A 79 -12.37 8.88 -14.21
CA GLU A 79 -12.59 7.43 -14.23
C GLU A 79 -11.31 6.68 -14.61
N VAL A 80 -10.77 5.92 -13.65
CA VAL A 80 -10.36 4.55 -13.95
C VAL A 80 -11.15 3.68 -12.98
N ALA A 81 -12.27 3.15 -13.49
CA ALA A 81 -12.90 1.99 -12.92
C ALA A 81 -11.87 0.84 -12.98
N VAL A 82 -11.32 0.47 -11.83
CA VAL A 82 -10.62 -0.80 -11.70
C VAL A 82 -11.72 -1.87 -11.80
N GLU A 83 -11.83 -2.50 -12.96
CA GLU A 83 -12.69 -3.66 -13.19
C GLU A 83 -12.31 -4.75 -12.17
N PRO A 84 -13.26 -5.34 -11.44
CA PRO A 84 -12.94 -6.44 -10.54
C PRO A 84 -12.41 -7.64 -11.37
N PRO A 85 -11.38 -8.37 -10.91
CA PRO A 85 -10.92 -9.55 -11.61
C PRO A 85 -12.08 -10.53 -11.77
N SER A 86 -12.29 -11.00 -13.00
CA SER A 86 -13.34 -11.95 -13.34
C SER A 86 -13.33 -13.15 -12.40
N PRO A 87 -14.50 -13.67 -11.95
CA PRO A 87 -14.54 -14.83 -11.10
C PRO A 87 -13.97 -16.04 -11.85
N MET A 88 -12.96 -16.66 -11.26
CA MET A 88 -12.37 -17.91 -11.73
C MET A 88 -13.47 -18.99 -11.76
N VAL A 89 -13.92 -19.36 -12.96
CA VAL A 89 -14.91 -20.42 -13.14
C VAL A 89 -14.27 -21.75 -12.76
N PRO A 90 -14.85 -22.57 -11.86
CA PRO A 90 -14.34 -23.92 -11.66
C PRO A 90 -14.63 -24.74 -12.93
N ALA A 91 -13.59 -25.43 -13.42
CA ALA A 91 -13.71 -26.38 -14.51
C ALA A 91 -14.75 -27.45 -14.15
N THR A 92 -15.85 -27.50 -14.90
CA THR A 92 -16.87 -28.55 -14.79
C THR A 92 -16.22 -29.90 -15.08
N ALA A 93 -16.00 -30.71 -14.04
CA ALA A 93 -15.63 -32.11 -14.20
C ALA A 93 -16.82 -32.85 -14.81
N GLY A 94 -16.71 -33.17 -16.10
CA GLY A 94 -17.66 -34.02 -16.80
C GLY A 94 -17.76 -35.38 -16.13
N SER A 95 -18.94 -35.68 -15.57
CA SER A 95 -19.35 -37.02 -15.17
C SER A 95 -19.34 -37.94 -16.41
N ARG A 96 -18.53 -39.00 -16.38
CA ARG A 96 -18.70 -40.14 -17.28
C ARG A 96 -19.56 -41.18 -16.57
N PRO A 97 -20.64 -41.69 -17.19
CA PRO A 97 -21.39 -42.79 -16.61
C PRO A 97 -20.56 -44.07 -16.68
N VAL A 98 -20.49 -44.80 -15.56
CA VAL A 98 -20.06 -46.20 -15.56
C VAL A 98 -21.30 -47.03 -15.89
N ALA A 99 -21.20 -47.77 -16.99
CA ALA A 99 -22.10 -48.87 -17.36
C ALA A 99 -21.76 -50.13 -16.57
#